data_AF-A0A7Y3XU32-F1
#
_entry.id   AF-A0A7Y3XU32-F1
#
_cell.length_a   1.000
_cell.length_b   1.000
_cell.length_c   1.000
_cell.angle_alpha   90.00
_cell.angle_beta   90.00
_cell.angle_gamma   90.00
#
_symmetry.space_group_name_H-M   'P 1'
#
loop_
_entity.id
_entity.type
_entity.pdbx_description
1 polymer ?
#
loop_
_entity_poly.entity_id
_entity_poly.type
_entity_poly.pdbx_seq_one_letter_code
_entity_poly.pdbx_strand_id
1 'polypeptide(L)'
;MSDTKALRVLFCMGINQNFFDAPREEQLQVWAAFSAMWNGIHDLPGVRVLGNMDDDQAMVGPSDGFPWTTYLLADVPNIEAVHAACNLFRTTAVGEGPYKLWRYAKVEARVGRELIIQRA
;
A
#
# COMPACT_ATOMS: atom_id res chain seq x y z
N MET A 1 16.32 14.61 -21.84
CA MET A 1 15.47 13.85 -20.89
C MET A 1 15.54 14.60 -19.58
N SER A 2 14.44 15.18 -19.11
CA SER A 2 14.48 15.99 -17.88
C SER A 2 14.89 15.11 -16.71
N ASP A 3 15.79 15.64 -15.90
CA ASP A 3 16.37 15.00 -14.71
C ASP A 3 15.35 15.01 -13.55
N THR A 4 14.16 14.47 -13.80
CA THR A 4 13.05 14.48 -12.84
C THR A 4 13.38 13.47 -11.75
N LYS A 5 13.81 13.96 -10.58
CA LYS A 5 14.07 13.10 -9.42
C LYS A 5 12.80 12.34 -9.04
N ALA A 6 12.98 11.07 -8.71
CA ALA A 6 11.89 10.22 -8.23
C ALA A 6 11.21 10.82 -6.99
N LEU A 7 9.90 10.61 -6.89
CA LEU A 7 9.09 10.96 -5.74
C LEU A 7 9.37 9.97 -4.62
N ARG A 8 9.64 10.47 -3.40
CA ARG A 8 9.69 9.60 -2.22
C ARG A 8 8.27 9.46 -1.70
N VAL A 9 7.74 8.25 -1.72
CA VAL A 9 6.34 7.99 -1.39
C VAL A 9 6.24 6.98 -0.26
N LEU A 10 5.47 7.32 0.77
CA LEU A 10 5.05 6.40 1.81
C LEU A 10 3.59 6.05 1.54
N PHE A 11 3.34 4.80 1.14
CA PHE A 11 1.99 4.25 1.06
C PHE A 11 1.60 3.75 2.43
N CYS A 12 0.65 4.43 3.06
CA CYS A 12 0.14 4.09 4.38
C CYS A 12 -1.18 3.34 4.23
N MET A 13 -1.28 2.15 4.79
CA MET A 13 -2.38 1.22 4.57
C MET A 13 -3.06 0.88 5.89
N GLY A 14 -4.38 1.05 5.92
CA GLY A 14 -5.22 0.67 7.06
C GLY A 14 -6.11 -0.51 6.71
N ILE A 15 -6.23 -1.47 7.61
CA ILE A 15 -7.17 -2.59 7.48
C ILE A 15 -8.53 -2.18 8.07
N ASN A 16 -9.61 -2.46 7.34
CA ASN A 16 -10.98 -2.10 7.72
C ASN A 16 -11.61 -3.17 8.62
N GLN A 17 -12.63 -2.79 9.41
CA GLN A 17 -13.38 -3.72 10.28
C GLN A 17 -13.92 -4.94 9.52
N ASN A 18 -14.35 -4.77 8.26
CA ASN A 18 -14.87 -5.84 7.42
C ASN A 18 -13.90 -7.03 7.25
N PHE A 19 -12.58 -6.82 7.37
CA PHE A 19 -11.61 -7.93 7.36
C PHE A 19 -11.67 -8.74 8.65
N PHE A 20 -11.76 -8.07 9.80
CA PHE A 20 -11.81 -8.71 11.11
C PHE A 20 -13.13 -9.46 11.34
N ASP A 21 -14.22 -8.95 10.75
CA ASP A 21 -15.54 -9.60 10.79
C ASP A 21 -15.64 -10.80 9.82
N ALA A 22 -14.75 -10.88 8.83
CA ALA A 22 -14.83 -11.90 7.78
C ALA A 22 -14.48 -13.30 8.31
N PRO A 23 -15.13 -14.36 7.79
CA PRO A 23 -14.72 -15.72 8.06
C PRO A 23 -13.29 -15.97 7.56
N ARG A 24 -12.61 -16.96 8.17
CA ARG A 24 -11.21 -17.28 7.88
C ARG A 24 -10.92 -17.51 6.39
N GLU A 25 -11.84 -18.15 5.68
CA GLU A 25 -11.73 -18.39 4.23
C GLU A 25 -11.65 -17.08 3.44
N GLU A 26 -12.52 -16.12 3.74
CA GLU A 26 -12.53 -14.81 3.10
C GLU A 26 -11.28 -14.00 3.49
N GLN A 27 -10.82 -14.09 4.75
CA GLN A 27 -9.55 -13.46 5.17
C GLN A 27 -8.36 -13.97 4.36
N LEU A 28 -8.30 -15.27 4.03
CA LEU A 28 -7.25 -15.83 3.16
C LEU A 28 -7.32 -15.28 1.73
N GLN A 29 -8.52 -15.06 1.21
CA GLN A 29 -8.70 -14.42 -0.11
C GLN A 29 -8.26 -12.95 -0.08
N VAL A 30 -8.55 -12.22 1.00
CA VAL A 30 -8.06 -10.85 1.20
C VAL A 30 -6.54 -10.83 1.28
N TRP A 31 -5.92 -11.78 1.98
CA TRP A 31 -4.47 -11.89 2.05
C TRP A 31 -3.83 -12.15 0.68
N ALA A 32 -4.43 -13.02 -0.14
CA ALA A 32 -3.99 -13.27 -1.51
C ALA A 32 -4.10 -11.99 -2.37
N ALA A 33 -5.21 -11.25 -2.26
CA ALA A 33 -5.41 -9.98 -2.93
C ALA A 33 -4.41 -8.91 -2.48
N PHE A 34 -4.13 -8.83 -1.18
CA PHE A 34 -3.14 -7.92 -0.62
C PHE A 34 -1.74 -8.25 -1.13
N SER A 35 -1.38 -9.53 -1.18
CA SER A 35 -0.11 -10.01 -1.76
C SER A 35 0.01 -9.66 -3.24
N ALA A 36 -1.06 -9.81 -4.02
CA ALA A 36 -1.09 -9.44 -5.43
C ALA A 36 -0.95 -7.92 -5.62
N MET A 37 -1.63 -7.11 -4.80
CA MET A 37 -1.47 -5.65 -4.80
C MET A 37 -0.03 -5.25 -4.43
N TRP A 38 0.54 -5.85 -3.40
CA TRP A 38 1.90 -5.56 -2.94
C TRP A 38 2.93 -5.79 -4.04
N ASN A 39 2.90 -6.97 -4.66
CA ASN A 39 3.77 -7.29 -5.78
C ASN A 39 3.46 -6.40 -7.00
N GLY A 40 2.20 -6.07 -7.25
CA GLY A 40 1.82 -5.11 -8.28
C GLY A 40 2.48 -3.74 -8.11
N ILE A 41 2.68 -3.25 -6.88
CA ILE A 41 3.45 -2.02 -6.63
C ILE A 41 4.92 -2.21 -7.00
N HIS A 42 5.52 -3.34 -6.63
CA HIS A 42 6.90 -3.68 -6.99
C HIS A 42 7.11 -3.77 -8.52
N ASP A 43 6.11 -4.25 -9.25
CA ASP A 43 6.17 -4.49 -10.69
C ASP A 43 5.89 -3.23 -11.53
N LEU A 44 5.45 -2.13 -10.91
CA LEU A 44 5.21 -0.87 -11.63
C LEU A 44 6.53 -0.33 -12.23
N PRO A 45 6.56 0.01 -13.53
CA PRO A 45 7.77 0.50 -14.18
C PRO A 45 8.37 1.72 -13.46
N GLY A 46 9.65 1.61 -13.08
CA GLY A 46 10.39 2.69 -12.42
C GLY A 46 10.15 2.83 -10.92
N VAL A 47 9.27 2.02 -10.32
CA VAL A 47 9.11 1.98 -8.86
C VAL A 47 10.26 1.21 -8.22
N ARG A 48 10.78 1.74 -7.11
CA ARG A 48 11.80 1.09 -6.28
C ARG A 48 11.38 1.11 -4.83
N VAL A 49 10.97 -0.05 -4.32
CA VAL A 49 10.62 -0.21 -2.89
C VAL A 49 11.90 -0.18 -2.04
N LEU A 50 11.87 0.66 -1.01
CA LEU A 50 12.98 0.90 -0.09
C LEU A 50 12.84 0.13 1.23
N GLY A 51 11.60 -0.16 1.63
CA GLY A 51 11.31 -0.88 2.86
C GLY A 51 9.83 -0.86 3.18
N ASN A 52 9.47 -1.59 4.23
CA ASN A 52 8.12 -1.67 4.75
C ASN A 52 8.14 -1.77 6.28
N MET A 53 6.97 -1.55 6.88
CA MET A 53 6.72 -1.78 8.30
C MET A 53 5.29 -2.27 8.44
N ASP A 54 5.08 -3.30 9.23
CA ASP A 54 3.77 -3.79 9.63
C ASP A 54 3.79 -3.94 11.16
N ASP A 55 2.89 -3.24 11.84
CA ASP A 55 2.86 -3.22 13.32
C ASP A 55 1.66 -3.99 13.89
N ASP A 56 1.07 -4.89 13.11
CA ASP A 56 -0.11 -5.71 13.44
C ASP A 56 0.02 -6.55 14.73
N GLN A 57 1.24 -6.84 15.17
CA GLN A 57 1.51 -7.51 16.46
C GLN A 57 1.28 -6.61 17.68
N ALA A 58 1.41 -5.29 17.51
CA ALA A 58 1.24 -4.29 18.56
C ALA A 58 -0.04 -3.46 18.38
N MET A 59 -0.50 -3.31 17.12
CA MET A 59 -1.76 -2.68 16.73
C MET A 59 -2.70 -3.74 16.16
N VAL A 60 -3.52 -4.34 17.03
CA VAL A 60 -4.47 -5.39 16.65
C VAL A 60 -5.87 -4.80 16.48
N GLY A 61 -6.44 -4.91 15.29
CA GLY A 61 -7.79 -4.42 14.97
C GLY A 61 -7.80 -3.42 13.82
N PRO A 62 -8.97 -2.84 13.48
CA PRO A 62 -9.07 -1.90 12.36
C PRO A 62 -8.34 -0.58 12.62
N SER A 63 -7.71 -0.03 11.58
CA SER A 63 -7.18 1.34 11.59
C SER A 63 -8.16 2.30 10.91
N ASP A 64 -8.91 3.04 11.72
CA ASP A 64 -9.88 4.02 11.23
C ASP A 64 -9.23 5.34 10.77
N GLY A 65 -8.00 5.61 11.21
CA GLY A 65 -7.20 6.77 10.82
C GLY A 65 -5.72 6.58 11.16
N PHE A 66 -4.93 7.65 11.08
CA PHE A 66 -3.53 7.63 11.50
C PHE A 66 -3.42 7.42 13.03
N PRO A 67 -2.50 6.57 13.53
CA PRO A 67 -1.53 5.75 12.78
C PRO A 67 -2.16 4.52 12.10
N TRP A 68 -1.61 4.19 10.93
CA TRP A 68 -1.98 3.02 10.11
C TRP A 68 -1.23 1.76 10.54
N THR A 69 -1.70 0.57 10.11
CA THR A 69 -1.08 -0.73 10.47
C THR A 69 0.13 -1.08 9.59
N THR A 70 0.02 -0.83 8.29
CA THR A 70 1.02 -1.29 7.31
C THR A 70 1.53 -0.13 6.45
N TYR A 71 2.82 -0.11 6.15
CA TYR A 71 3.50 0.96 5.44
C TYR A 71 4.47 0.40 4.39
N LEU A 72 4.53 1.03 3.22
CA LEU A 72 5.49 0.76 2.16
C LEU A 72 6.17 2.06 1.72
N LEU A 73 7.48 2.14 1.88
CA LEU A 73 8.29 3.27 1.42
C LEU A 73 8.91 2.95 0.07
N ALA A 74 8.72 3.80 -0.93
CA ALA A 74 9.27 3.62 -2.27
C ALA A 74 9.74 4.94 -2.90
N ASP A 75 10.66 4.84 -3.84
CA ASP A 75 10.84 5.86 -4.87
C ASP A 75 9.94 5.53 -6.07
N VAL A 76 9.21 6.53 -6.57
CA VAL A 76 8.18 6.40 -7.62
C VAL A 76 8.46 7.43 -8.72
N PRO A 77 8.38 7.09 -10.02
CA PRO A 77 8.90 7.96 -11.07
C PRO A 77 8.08 9.23 -11.31
N ASN A 78 6.77 9.18 -11.04
CA ASN A 78 5.84 10.29 -11.26
C ASN A 78 4.52 10.06 -10.51
N ILE A 79 3.64 11.07 -10.52
CA ILE A 79 2.37 11.01 -9.80
C ILE A 79 1.38 9.99 -10.42
N GLU A 80 1.49 9.74 -11.72
CA GLU A 80 0.70 8.75 -12.44
C GLU A 80 0.98 7.33 -11.92
N ALA A 81 2.25 7.01 -11.65
CA ALA A 81 2.65 5.76 -11.04
C ALA A 81 2.18 5.64 -9.58
N VAL A 82 2.15 6.75 -8.82
CA VAL A 82 1.53 6.77 -7.48
C VAL A 82 0.04 6.43 -7.58
N HIS A 83 -0.66 7.06 -8.52
CA HIS A 83 -2.08 6.78 -8.76
C HIS A 83 -2.30 5.33 -9.21
N ALA A 84 -1.41 4.77 -10.05
CA ALA A 84 -1.46 3.38 -10.47
C ALA A 84 -1.32 2.42 -9.28
N ALA A 85 -0.36 2.67 -8.38
CA ALA A 85 -0.20 1.91 -7.14
C ALA A 85 -1.46 1.97 -6.27
N CYS A 86 -2.01 3.17 -6.01
CA CYS A 86 -3.27 3.31 -5.27
C CYS A 86 -4.45 2.63 -5.97
N ASN A 87 -4.46 2.61 -7.31
CA ASN A 87 -5.53 2.01 -8.08
C ASN A 87 -5.59 0.49 -7.95
N LEU A 88 -4.49 -0.17 -7.56
CA LEU A 88 -4.49 -1.61 -7.28
C LEU A 88 -5.50 -1.99 -6.19
N PHE A 89 -5.76 -1.11 -5.21
CA PHE A 89 -6.82 -1.33 -4.22
C PHE A 89 -8.21 -1.38 -4.86
N ARG A 90 -8.43 -0.61 -5.93
CA ARG A 90 -9.70 -0.57 -6.66
C ARG A 90 -9.85 -1.75 -7.63
N THR A 91 -8.77 -2.28 -8.17
CA THR A 91 -8.81 -3.26 -9.26
C THR A 91 -8.49 -4.70 -8.84
N THR A 92 -7.74 -4.91 -7.76
CA THR A 92 -7.38 -6.26 -7.31
C THR A 92 -8.58 -6.97 -6.70
N ALA A 93 -8.95 -8.11 -7.29
CA ALA A 93 -10.05 -8.96 -6.85
C ALA A 93 -9.76 -9.66 -5.53
N VAL A 94 -10.80 -9.86 -4.72
CA VAL A 94 -10.77 -10.69 -3.51
C VAL A 94 -11.61 -11.93 -3.80
N GLY A 95 -10.93 -13.06 -4.03
CA GLY A 95 -11.57 -14.29 -4.49
C GLY A 95 -12.32 -14.09 -5.82
N GLU A 96 -13.35 -14.91 -6.03
CA GLU A 96 -14.21 -14.88 -7.23
C GLU A 96 -15.42 -13.94 -7.07
N GLY A 97 -15.54 -13.29 -5.91
CA GLY A 97 -16.68 -12.43 -5.57
C GLY A 97 -16.66 -11.06 -6.26
N PRO A 98 -17.70 -10.23 -6.03
CA PRO A 98 -17.78 -8.90 -6.64
C PRO A 98 -16.76 -7.92 -6.04
N TYR A 99 -16.25 -8.23 -4.85
CA TYR A 99 -15.44 -7.31 -4.06
C TYR A 99 -14.01 -7.18 -4.59
N LYS A 100 -13.41 -6.06 -4.22
CA LYS A 100 -12.06 -5.66 -4.53
C LYS A 100 -11.39 -5.27 -3.22
N LEU A 101 -10.06 -5.17 -3.23
CA LEU A 101 -9.28 -4.95 -2.01
C LEU A 101 -9.72 -3.71 -1.22
N TRP A 102 -10.21 -2.65 -1.89
CA TRP A 102 -10.71 -1.42 -1.24
C TRP A 102 -11.78 -1.65 -0.16
N ARG A 103 -12.54 -2.76 -0.24
CA ARG A 103 -13.54 -3.11 0.77
C ARG A 103 -12.89 -3.44 2.12
N TYR A 104 -11.68 -4.02 2.10
CA TYR A 104 -11.00 -4.56 3.28
C TYR A 104 -9.79 -3.75 3.71
N ALA A 105 -9.20 -2.97 2.80
CA ALA A 105 -8.06 -2.12 3.10
C ALA A 105 -8.19 -0.77 2.39
N LYS A 106 -7.66 0.28 3.01
CA LYS A 106 -7.53 1.62 2.44
C LYS A 106 -6.07 2.00 2.31
N VAL A 107 -5.76 2.93 1.40
CA VAL A 107 -4.40 3.46 1.20
C VAL A 107 -4.42 4.98 1.13
N GLU A 108 -3.47 5.60 1.82
CA GLU A 108 -3.10 7.01 1.70
C GLU A 108 -1.66 7.10 1.21
N ALA A 109 -1.42 7.72 0.06
CA ALA A 109 -0.06 7.95 -0.44
C ALA A 109 0.44 9.32 0.02
N ARG A 110 1.50 9.32 0.84
CA ARG A 110 2.21 10.54 1.23
C ARG A 110 3.38 10.76 0.29
N VAL A 111 3.24 11.73 -0.60
CA VAL A 111 4.22 12.05 -1.64
C VAL A 111 5.14 13.17 -1.17
N GLY A 112 6.44 12.95 -1.24
CA GLY A 112 7.47 13.91 -0.87
C GLY A 112 8.77 13.69 -1.63
N ARG A 113 9.89 13.94 -0.96
CA ARG A 113 11.25 13.79 -1.50
C ARG A 113 12.17 13.11 -0.50
N GLU A 114 13.28 12.58 -0.99
CA GLU A 114 14.37 12.18 -0.12
C GLU A 114 14.89 13.38 0.70
N LEU A 115 15.13 13.14 1.99
CA LEU A 115 15.82 14.08 2.86
C LEU A 115 17.33 13.84 2.74
N ILE A 116 18.05 14.80 2.17
CA ILE A 116 19.51 14.78 2.06
C ILE A 116 20.06 15.61 3.22
N ILE A 117 20.79 14.95 4.13
CA ILE A 117 21.50 15.61 5.24
C ILE A 117 22.99 15.56 4.94
N GLN A 118 23.65 16.71 4.99
CA GLN A 118 25.10 16.78 4.87
C GLN A 118 25.74 16.20 6.14
N ARG A 119 26.70 15.29 5.95
CA ARG A 119 27.58 14.90 7.05
C ARG A 119 28.66 15.97 7.21
N ALA A 120 28.96 16.34 8.45
CA ALA A 120 30.11 17.17 8.79
C ALA A 120 31.42 16.41 8.55
#